data_AF-A0AAW0ITM5-F1
#
_entry.id   AF-A0AAW0ITM5-F1
#
_cell.length_a   1.000
_cell.length_b   1.000
_cell.length_c   1.000
_cell.angle_alpha   90.00
_cell.angle_beta   90.00
_cell.angle_gamma   90.00
#
_symmetry.space_group_name_H-M   'P 1'
#
loop_
_entity.id
_entity.type
_entity.pdbx_description
1 polymer ?
#
loop_
_entity_poly.entity_id
_entity_poly.type
_entity_poly.pdbx_seq_one_letter_code
_entity_poly.pdbx_strand_id
1 'polypeptide(L)'
;MTLLLQILPPRQLGIIPSRVTTLRLAPRNSNSNTIPSSSSLHNNRLFVSVSPTMASTAQKVLVPIANGTEPMEAVITIDVLRRAGADVTVGSVENQPRVDAAHAVKILADALVSDYANTVFDLIALPVHLSLSLSSILSNT
;
A
#
# COMPACT_ATOMS: atom_id res chain seq x y z
N MET A 1 50.39 17.42 -19.24
CA MET A 1 49.25 16.96 -20.05
C MET A 1 48.08 16.72 -19.11
N THR A 2 47.41 17.81 -18.76
CA THR A 2 46.43 17.91 -17.68
C THR A 2 45.05 17.53 -18.23
N LEU A 3 44.54 16.35 -17.85
CA LEU A 3 43.19 15.92 -18.23
C LEU A 3 42.19 16.45 -17.19
N LEU A 4 41.42 17.46 -17.59
CA LEU A 4 40.39 18.12 -16.80
C LEU A 4 39.15 17.22 -16.69
N LEU A 5 38.85 16.77 -15.48
CA LEU A 5 37.66 16.01 -15.11
C LEU A 5 36.42 16.93 -15.26
N GLN A 6 35.54 16.66 -16.25
CA GLN A 6 34.25 17.33 -16.35
C GLN A 6 33.33 16.85 -15.22
N ILE A 7 33.19 17.67 -14.19
CA ILE A 7 32.23 17.53 -13.11
C ILE A 7 30.87 17.99 -13.63
N LEU A 8 29.92 17.07 -13.75
CA LEU A 8 28.50 17.34 -14.00
C LEU A 8 27.92 18.06 -12.77
N PRO A 9 27.18 19.17 -12.91
CA PRO A 9 26.64 19.88 -11.74
C PRO A 9 25.58 19.03 -11.03
N PRO A 10 25.50 19.09 -9.69
CA PRO A 10 24.45 18.42 -8.93
C PRO A 10 23.09 19.05 -9.29
N ARG A 11 22.15 18.20 -9.70
CA ARG A 11 20.75 18.61 -9.89
C ARG A 11 20.22 19.20 -8.58
N GLN A 12 19.84 20.47 -8.63
CA GLN A 12 19.22 21.17 -7.52
C GLN A 12 17.95 20.44 -7.09
N LEU A 13 17.93 20.07 -5.81
CA LEU A 13 16.77 19.57 -5.11
C LEU A 13 15.70 20.65 -5.17
N GLY A 14 14.64 20.42 -5.95
CA GLY A 14 13.49 21.30 -6.00
C GLY A 14 12.87 21.43 -4.61
N ILE A 15 13.02 22.61 -4.02
CA ILE A 15 12.31 23.01 -2.81
C ILE A 15 10.82 23.01 -3.16
N ILE A 16 10.08 22.04 -2.63
CA ILE A 16 8.63 22.04 -2.65
C ILE A 16 8.20 23.28 -1.85
N PRO A 17 7.46 24.24 -2.44
CA PRO A 17 7.08 25.43 -1.68
C PRO A 17 6.07 25.02 -0.60
N SER A 18 6.49 25.08 0.66
CA SER A 18 5.58 25.11 1.81
C SER A 18 4.71 26.36 1.67
N ARG A 19 3.52 26.19 1.09
CA ARG A 19 2.56 27.27 0.88
C ARG A 19 1.96 27.67 2.22
N VAL A 20 2.66 28.55 2.94
CA VAL A 20 2.13 29.30 4.09
C VAL A 20 0.98 30.15 3.57
N THR A 21 -0.25 29.68 3.78
CA THR A 21 -1.44 30.46 3.44
C THR A 21 -1.71 31.42 4.59
N THR A 22 -1.29 32.67 4.44
CA THR A 22 -1.59 33.75 5.38
C THR A 22 -3.10 33.97 5.43
N LEU A 23 -3.74 33.61 6.55
CA LEU A 23 -5.14 33.93 6.81
C LEU A 23 -5.26 35.45 7.04
N ARG A 24 -5.76 36.16 6.03
CA ARG A 24 -6.14 37.57 6.14
C ARG A 24 -7.51 37.64 6.84
N LEU A 25 -7.56 38.18 8.05
CA LEU A 25 -8.83 38.46 8.73
C LEU A 25 -9.62 39.52 7.95
N ALA A 26 -10.86 39.19 7.58
CA ALA A 26 -11.83 40.17 7.13
C ALA A 26 -12.34 40.99 8.34
N PRO A 27 -12.47 42.32 8.25
CA PRO A 27 -13.07 43.12 9.32
C PRO A 27 -14.55 42.75 9.49
N ARG A 28 -14.93 42.34 10.71
CA ARG A 28 -16.30 41.97 11.08
C ARG A 28 -17.11 43.25 11.32
N ASN A 29 -18.01 43.58 10.39
CA ASN A 29 -18.98 44.66 10.54
C ASN A 29 -19.99 44.31 11.66
N SER A 30 -20.06 45.18 12.65
CA SER A 30 -21.00 45.12 13.79
C SER A 30 -22.33 45.73 13.39
N ASN A 31 -23.46 45.02 13.58
CA ASN A 31 -24.77 45.62 13.89
C ASN A 31 -25.76 44.56 14.47
N SER A 32 -25.87 44.63 15.80
CA SER A 32 -27.05 44.53 16.68
C SER A 32 -28.18 43.48 16.52
N ASN A 33 -28.40 42.81 17.67
CA ASN A 33 -29.68 42.41 18.29
C ASN A 33 -30.25 40.99 18.03
N THR A 34 -29.97 40.06 18.96
CA THR A 34 -30.99 39.41 19.83
C THR A 34 -30.33 38.53 20.92
N ILE A 35 -31.06 38.37 22.03
CA ILE A 35 -30.72 37.99 23.41
C ILE A 35 -30.09 36.59 23.60
N PRO A 36 -29.21 36.37 24.62
CA PRO A 36 -28.46 35.12 24.79
C PRO A 36 -29.23 34.07 25.60
N SER A 37 -29.06 32.79 25.24
CA SER A 37 -29.44 31.65 26.09
C SER A 37 -28.23 30.76 26.27
N SER A 38 -27.78 30.68 27.52
CA SER A 38 -26.69 29.86 28.00
C SER A 38 -27.02 28.37 27.93
N SER A 39 -26.21 27.59 27.22
CA SER A 39 -25.60 26.38 27.78
C SER A 39 -24.43 25.95 26.90
N SER A 40 -23.28 25.90 27.55
CA SER A 40 -22.02 25.33 27.12
C SER A 40 -22.20 24.01 26.38
N LEU A 41 -21.45 23.80 25.30
CA LEU A 41 -20.53 22.67 25.20
C LEU A 41 -19.52 22.98 24.09
N HIS A 42 -18.26 23.06 24.51
CA HIS A 42 -17.09 23.12 23.64
C HIS A 42 -17.14 21.94 22.68
N ASN A 43 -17.19 22.22 21.38
CA ASN A 43 -16.86 21.23 20.36
C ASN A 43 -15.97 21.91 19.33
N ASN A 44 -14.66 21.79 19.55
CA ASN A 44 -13.66 21.85 18.49
C ASN A 44 -13.98 20.74 17.47
N ARG A 45 -14.98 20.95 16.62
CA ARG A 45 -15.11 20.15 15.40
C ARG A 45 -14.05 20.65 14.43
N LEU A 46 -12.90 19.98 14.48
CA LEU A 46 -11.96 19.90 13.37
C LEU A 46 -12.72 19.33 12.18
N PHE A 47 -13.29 20.21 11.35
CA PHE A 47 -13.80 19.82 10.06
C PHE A 47 -12.59 19.57 9.15
N VAL A 48 -12.14 18.32 9.09
CA VAL A 48 -11.28 17.85 8.00
C VAL A 48 -12.12 17.97 6.73
N SER A 49 -11.90 19.03 5.97
CA SER A 49 -12.40 19.13 4.60
C SER A 49 -11.51 18.24 3.73
N VAL A 50 -11.84 16.94 3.66
CA VAL A 50 -11.33 16.09 2.58
C VAL A 50 -11.94 16.64 1.30
N SER A 51 -11.15 17.35 0.51
CA SER A 51 -11.53 17.68 -0.86
C SER A 51 -11.49 16.38 -1.66
N PRO A 52 -12.61 15.88 -2.21
CA PRO A 52 -12.60 14.68 -3.02
C PRO A 52 -12.08 15.05 -4.41
N THR A 53 -10.79 14.91 -4.60
CA THR A 53 -10.21 14.57 -5.91
C THR A 53 -9.19 13.49 -5.55
N MET A 54 -9.40 12.22 -5.85
CA MET A 54 -9.40 11.64 -7.19
C MET A 54 -10.17 10.31 -7.16
N ALA A 55 -10.66 9.83 -8.31
CA ALA A 55 -11.16 8.47 -8.43
C ALA A 55 -10.11 7.48 -7.89
N SER A 56 -10.35 6.90 -6.71
CA SER A 56 -9.47 5.88 -6.16
C SER A 56 -9.76 4.58 -6.89
N THR A 57 -9.11 4.37 -8.03
CA THR A 57 -9.04 3.03 -8.62
C THR A 57 -8.41 2.11 -7.57
N ALA A 58 -9.13 1.06 -7.18
CA ALA A 58 -8.61 0.06 -6.26
C ALA A 58 -7.24 -0.41 -6.76
N GLN A 59 -6.22 -0.36 -5.90
CA GLN A 59 -4.87 -0.76 -6.25
C GLN A 59 -4.88 -2.26 -6.56
N LYS A 60 -4.37 -2.65 -7.72
CA LYS A 60 -4.31 -4.04 -8.15
C LYS A 60 -3.09 -4.72 -7.56
N VAL A 61 -3.32 -5.79 -6.82
CA VAL A 61 -2.26 -6.54 -6.13
C VAL A 61 -2.29 -7.99 -6.57
N LEU A 62 -1.12 -8.53 -6.91
CA LEU A 62 -0.92 -9.97 -7.06
C LEU A 62 -0.26 -10.55 -5.81
N VAL A 63 -0.85 -11.58 -5.23
CA VAL A 63 -0.22 -12.42 -4.19
C VAL A 63 0.03 -13.79 -4.79
N PRO A 64 1.24 -14.08 -5.28
CA PRO A 64 1.55 -15.40 -5.81
C PRO A 64 1.73 -16.41 -4.66
N ILE A 65 1.20 -17.62 -4.86
CA ILE A 65 1.34 -18.76 -3.97
C ILE A 65 1.88 -19.97 -4.73
N ALA A 66 2.72 -20.75 -4.09
CA ALA A 66 3.34 -21.96 -4.64
C ALA A 66 3.39 -23.08 -3.58
N ASN A 67 3.69 -24.29 -4.01
CA ASN A 67 3.80 -25.42 -3.06
C ASN A 67 4.83 -25.11 -1.97
N GLY A 68 4.47 -25.36 -0.71
CA GLY A 68 5.31 -25.04 0.45
C GLY A 68 5.25 -23.60 0.94
N THR A 69 4.40 -22.73 0.37
CA THR A 69 4.14 -21.37 0.90
C THR A 69 3.74 -21.42 2.38
N GLU A 70 4.24 -20.50 3.21
CA GLU A 70 3.81 -20.37 4.60
C GLU A 70 2.36 -19.83 4.63
N PRO A 71 1.38 -20.63 5.11
CA PRO A 71 -0.03 -20.30 4.96
C PRO A 71 -0.48 -19.11 5.81
N MET A 72 0.14 -18.85 6.96
CA MET A 72 -0.21 -17.70 7.80
C MET A 72 0.23 -16.40 7.13
N GLU A 73 1.44 -16.32 6.60
CA GLU A 73 1.94 -15.15 5.89
C GLU A 73 1.11 -14.82 4.65
N ALA A 74 0.76 -15.83 3.86
CA ALA A 74 -0.07 -15.65 2.66
C ALA A 74 -1.45 -15.11 3.04
N VAL A 75 -2.15 -15.78 3.97
CA VAL A 75 -3.52 -15.40 4.35
C VAL A 75 -3.55 -14.03 5.03
N ILE A 76 -2.59 -13.71 5.91
CA ILE A 76 -2.51 -12.40 6.57
C ILE A 76 -2.28 -11.30 5.53
N THR A 77 -1.35 -11.50 4.60
CA THR A 77 -1.07 -10.52 3.53
C THR A 77 -2.32 -10.26 2.69
N ILE A 78 -3.01 -11.33 2.29
CA ILE A 78 -4.25 -11.24 1.51
C ILE A 78 -5.35 -10.51 2.31
N ASP A 79 -5.55 -10.87 3.58
CA ASP A 79 -6.58 -10.28 4.44
C ASP A 79 -6.35 -8.78 4.63
N VAL A 80 -5.13 -8.38 5.01
CA VAL A 80 -4.79 -6.98 5.27
C VAL A 80 -4.96 -6.13 4.00
N LEU A 81 -4.49 -6.60 2.84
CA LEU A 81 -4.59 -5.84 1.58
C LEU A 81 -6.04 -5.71 1.11
N ARG A 82 -6.85 -6.78 1.22
CA ARG A 82 -8.28 -6.70 0.91
C ARG A 82 -9.00 -5.74 1.85
N ARG A 83 -8.68 -5.75 3.15
CA ARG A 83 -9.23 -4.82 4.14
C ARG A 83 -8.77 -3.38 3.94
N ALA A 84 -7.61 -3.16 3.31
CA ALA A 84 -7.14 -1.85 2.89
C ALA A 84 -7.84 -1.33 1.61
N GLY A 85 -8.74 -2.12 1.00
CA GLY A 85 -9.47 -1.73 -0.21
C GLY A 85 -8.72 -2.01 -1.52
N ALA A 86 -7.67 -2.84 -1.48
CA ALA A 86 -6.97 -3.29 -2.68
C ALA A 86 -7.75 -4.40 -3.42
N ASP A 87 -7.61 -4.42 -4.74
CA ASP A 87 -8.09 -5.51 -5.61
C ASP A 87 -7.02 -6.61 -5.64
N VAL A 88 -7.16 -7.60 -4.75
CA VAL A 88 -6.16 -8.64 -4.52
C VAL A 88 -6.51 -9.91 -5.30
N THR A 89 -5.65 -10.26 -6.26
CA THR A 89 -5.65 -11.53 -6.97
C THR A 89 -4.65 -12.49 -6.32
N VAL A 90 -5.14 -13.66 -5.87
CA VAL A 90 -4.28 -14.76 -5.41
C VAL A 90 -3.93 -15.62 -6.62
N GLY A 91 -2.65 -15.65 -7.00
CA GLY A 91 -2.18 -16.37 -8.20
C GLY A 91 -1.43 -17.64 -7.85
N SER A 92 -1.85 -18.80 -8.35
CA SER A 92 -1.05 -20.02 -8.24
C SER A 92 0.11 -20.01 -9.24
N VAL A 93 1.33 -20.23 -8.78
CA VAL A 93 2.52 -20.42 -9.64
C VAL A 93 2.55 -21.85 -10.22
N GLU A 94 1.78 -22.77 -9.65
CA GLU A 94 1.66 -24.15 -10.11
C GLU A 94 0.78 -24.25 -11.36
N ASN A 95 0.71 -25.45 -11.97
CA ASN A 95 -0.16 -25.71 -13.13
C ASN A 95 -1.66 -25.82 -12.78
N GLN A 96 -2.02 -25.66 -11.51
CA GLN A 96 -3.38 -25.79 -11.00
C GLN A 96 -3.66 -24.73 -9.93
N PRO A 97 -4.92 -24.27 -9.77
CA PRO A 97 -5.25 -23.26 -8.76
C PRO A 97 -5.06 -23.73 -7.32
N ARG A 98 -5.10 -25.04 -7.07
CA ARG A 98 -4.92 -25.62 -5.74
C ARG A 98 -3.44 -25.83 -5.43
N VAL A 99 -2.98 -25.22 -4.35
CA VAL A 99 -1.60 -25.30 -3.86
C VAL A 99 -1.55 -26.05 -2.53
N ASP A 100 -0.59 -26.97 -2.42
CA ASP A 100 -0.27 -27.63 -1.16
C ASP A 100 0.77 -26.77 -0.41
N ALA A 101 0.27 -25.90 0.48
CA ALA A 101 1.08 -25.01 1.31
C ALA A 101 1.79 -25.79 2.43
N ALA A 102 2.65 -25.11 3.19
CA ALA A 102 3.31 -25.71 4.34
C ALA A 102 2.31 -26.27 5.37
N HIS A 103 2.76 -27.19 6.22
CA HIS A 103 1.95 -27.81 7.28
C HIS A 103 0.68 -28.52 6.77
N ALA A 104 0.71 -29.05 5.54
CA ALA A 104 -0.39 -29.75 4.87
C ALA A 104 -1.67 -28.89 4.69
N VAL A 105 -1.54 -27.56 4.77
CA VAL A 105 -2.61 -26.62 4.46
C VAL A 105 -2.80 -26.56 2.95
N LYS A 106 -4.05 -26.46 2.50
CA LYS A 106 -4.38 -26.38 1.08
C LYS A 106 -5.04 -25.05 0.80
N ILE A 107 -4.42 -24.28 -0.09
CA ILE A 107 -4.92 -22.96 -0.49
C ILE A 107 -5.42 -23.07 -1.92
N LEU A 108 -6.63 -22.58 -2.17
CA LEU A 108 -7.17 -22.43 -3.51
C LEU A 108 -6.91 -20.99 -3.97
N ALA A 109 -6.09 -20.82 -5.00
CA ALA A 109 -5.87 -19.54 -5.66
C ALA A 109 -7.11 -19.09 -6.44
N ASP A 110 -7.21 -17.79 -6.70
CA ASP A 110 -8.27 -17.21 -7.53
C ASP A 110 -8.07 -17.60 -9.00
N ALA A 111 -6.81 -17.67 -9.46
CA ALA A 111 -6.44 -18.10 -10.82
C ALA A 111 -4.94 -18.47 -10.92
N LEU A 112 -4.45 -18.84 -12.10
CA LEU A 112 -3.04 -19.13 -12.32
C LEU A 112 -2.26 -17.84 -12.61
N VAL A 113 -1.00 -17.77 -12.19
CA VAL A 113 -0.12 -16.64 -12.53
C VAL A 113 0.06 -16.52 -14.06
N SER A 114 0.03 -17.64 -14.78
CA SER A 114 0.08 -17.66 -16.25
C SER A 114 -1.06 -16.85 -16.90
N ASP A 115 -2.23 -16.81 -16.26
CA ASP A 115 -3.42 -16.13 -16.78
C ASP A 115 -3.25 -14.61 -16.74
N TYR A 116 -2.33 -14.11 -15.92
CA TYR A 116 -2.05 -12.68 -15.71
C TYR A 116 -0.69 -12.24 -16.22
N ALA A 117 -0.01 -13.03 -17.05
CA ALA A 117 1.33 -12.70 -17.57
C ALA A 117 1.40 -11.34 -18.29
N ASN A 118 0.28 -10.87 -18.85
CA ASN A 118 0.18 -9.58 -19.55
C ASN A 118 -0.58 -8.50 -18.73
N THR A 119 -0.85 -8.75 -17.45
CA THR A 119 -1.56 -7.80 -16.58
C THR A 119 -0.57 -6.96 -15.78
N VAL A 120 -0.84 -5.67 -15.67
CA VAL A 120 -0.06 -4.76 -14.83
C VAL A 120 -0.68 -4.72 -13.43
N PHE A 121 0.14 -4.96 -12.42
CA PHE A 121 -0.20 -4.83 -11.01
C PHE A 121 0.54 -3.64 -10.40
N ASP A 122 -0.11 -2.94 -9.48
CA ASP A 122 0.50 -1.86 -8.71
C ASP A 122 1.47 -2.41 -7.64
N LEU A 123 1.23 -3.65 -7.20
CA LEU A 123 2.05 -4.35 -6.21
C LEU A 123 2.04 -5.87 -6.46
N ILE A 124 3.19 -6.52 -6.27
CA ILE A 124 3.30 -7.97 -6.13
C ILE A 124 3.83 -8.26 -4.73
N ALA A 125 2.98 -8.84 -3.87
CA ALA A 125 3.33 -9.14 -2.49
C ALA A 125 3.68 -10.63 -2.36
N LEU A 126 4.97 -10.93 -2.13
CA LEU A 126 5.46 -12.29 -2.01
C LEU A 126 5.35 -12.74 -0.54
N PRO A 127 4.48 -13.71 -0.20
CA PRO A 127 4.52 -14.34 1.11
C PRO A 127 5.89 -15.01 1.23
N VAL A 128 6.69 -14.61 2.21
CA VAL A 128 8.03 -15.16 2.34
C VAL A 128 7.93 -16.50 3.07
N HIS A 129 8.79 -17.43 2.69
CA HIS A 129 9.00 -18.63 3.50
C HIS A 129 10.49 -18.87 3.50
N LEU A 130 11.13 -18.65 4.66
CA LEU A 130 12.52 -19.03 4.83
C LEU A 130 12.58 -20.54 5.11
N SER A 131 12.28 -21.36 4.10
CA SER A 131 12.65 -22.77 4.14
C SER A 131 14.15 -22.89 3.92
N LEU A 132 14.95 -22.57 4.93
CA LEU A 132 16.27 -23.18 5.05
C LEU A 132 16.04 -24.64 5.44
N SER A 133 15.67 -25.47 4.46
CA SER A 133 15.60 -26.89 4.66
C SER A 133 17.02 -27.40 4.90
N LEU A 134 17.37 -27.63 6.17
CA LEU A 134 18.63 -28.26 6.60
C LEU A 134 18.86 -29.63 5.93
N SER A 135 17.85 -30.22 5.28
CA SER A 135 18.00 -31.44 4.49
C SER A 135 18.83 -31.27 3.21
N SER A 136 18.94 -30.07 2.64
CA SER A 136 19.82 -29.84 1.49
C SER A 136 21.31 -29.76 1.89
N ILE A 137 21.58 -29.47 3.18
CA ILE A 137 22.94 -29.43 3.74
C ILE A 137 23.40 -30.82 4.22
N LEU A 138 22.48 -31.71 4.58
CA LEU A 138 22.78 -33.06 5.07
C LEU A 138 22.75 -34.17 4.00
N SER A 139 22.40 -33.87 2.74
CA SER A 139 22.36 -34.86 1.66
C SER A 139 23.69 -35.02 0.89
N ASN A 140 24.78 -34.39 1.35
CA ASN A 140 26.10 -34.46 0.69
C ASN A 140 27.22 -34.94 1.65
N THR A 141 26.89 -35.83 2.58
CA THR A 141 27.88 -36.56 3.40
C THR A 141 27.64 -38.05 3.30
#